data_AF-A0A1V6DBN9-F1
#
_entry.id   AF-A0A1V6DBN9-F1
#
_cell.length_a   1.000
_cell.length_b   1.000
_cell.length_c   1.000
_cell.angle_alpha   90.00
_cell.angle_beta   90.00
_cell.angle_gamma   90.00
#
_symmetry.space_group_name_H-M   'P 1'
#
loop_
_entity.id
_entity.type
_entity.pdbx_description
1 polymer ?
#
loop_
_entity_poly.entity_id
_entity_poly.type
_entity_poly.pdbx_seq_one_letter_code
_entity_poly.pdbx_strand_id
1 'polypeptide(L)'
;MRDDFEGLNIIESSLFTDNDAAYALLQDGGELKLAILETDAGDWQGERIPKNTHSLVIAPKTPHNTALLRKRLPWLNPSLLGLRTSAGMGDRLGWATPGHIRAVRDVGGKIAPIFAQQSIREMNRTGRTAQQVIDDAVWGIFQESWQDGFGADADHLKTEADIDTCLQAGFTFYTIDPGEHVDNRAESASQSTLRELAALLNEDIRPEASGLLGKSINIEGHQLVFDEAQLLKAVVKYGKAVAHVARMYHHLIDRAGSHPVELEVSVDETAQPTSMLEHAYIASELRRLGVNWVSLAPRYCGHFPKGVDYIGDPQAFEADIARHAAVARHFGPYKLSLHSGSDKFNVYEAAMRQTHGLVHLKTAGTSYLEALRTIAELDVDFFKEIYRFARERYTVDRVSYDVFGELENAPHPEQITDWPALLDQFDARQILHVTFGSVLNERDPEGHFRFYSDFARIIKSNRELYASNLERHFIKHLQPFANPLA
;
A
#
# COMPACT_ATOMS: atom_id res chain seq x y z
N MET A 1 -38.71 5.32 8.11
CA MET A 1 -37.38 5.19 7.49
C MET A 1 -36.66 3.92 7.93
N ARG A 2 -36.25 3.74 9.19
CA ARG A 2 -35.66 2.44 9.61
C ARG A 2 -36.61 1.26 9.44
N ASP A 3 -37.87 1.42 9.82
CA ASP A 3 -38.91 0.40 9.66
C ASP A 3 -39.19 0.04 8.18
N ASP A 4 -38.76 0.87 7.22
CA ASP A 4 -38.96 0.59 5.79
C ASP A 4 -37.89 -0.36 5.21
N PHE A 5 -36.80 -0.61 5.96
CA PHE A 5 -35.86 -1.71 5.70
C PHE A 5 -36.28 -3.03 6.37
N GLU A 6 -37.39 -3.05 7.10
CA GLU A 6 -37.89 -4.24 7.78
C GLU A 6 -38.12 -5.38 6.77
N GLY A 7 -37.58 -6.57 7.09
CA GLY A 7 -37.60 -7.74 6.21
C GLY A 7 -36.44 -7.85 5.22
N LEU A 8 -35.55 -6.85 5.14
CA LEU A 8 -34.30 -6.95 4.40
C LEU A 8 -33.16 -7.44 5.29
N ASN A 9 -32.28 -8.28 4.74
CA ASN A 9 -31.07 -8.73 5.41
C ASN A 9 -29.96 -7.66 5.29
N ILE A 10 -30.10 -6.58 6.06
CA ILE A 10 -29.14 -5.47 6.06
C ILE A 10 -27.93 -5.72 6.94
N ILE A 11 -26.81 -5.08 6.61
CA ILE A 11 -25.65 -4.97 7.49
C ILE A 11 -25.86 -3.76 8.39
N GLU A 12 -26.19 -4.00 9.66
CA GLU A 12 -26.54 -2.95 10.63
C GLU A 12 -25.46 -1.87 10.77
N SER A 13 -24.17 -2.24 10.71
CA SER A 13 -23.07 -1.28 10.79
C SER A 13 -23.00 -0.31 9.61
N SER A 14 -23.68 -0.60 8.51
CA SER A 14 -23.72 0.25 7.31
C SER A 14 -24.94 1.17 7.25
N LEU A 15 -25.85 1.05 8.22
CA LEU A 15 -27.07 1.86 8.26
C LEU A 15 -26.73 3.31 8.56
N PHE A 16 -26.91 4.17 7.56
CA PHE A 16 -26.60 5.59 7.63
C PHE A 16 -27.79 6.43 7.16
N THR A 17 -28.07 7.52 7.88
CA THR A 17 -29.15 8.45 7.54
C THR A 17 -28.58 9.84 7.34
N ASP A 18 -28.91 10.47 6.21
CA ASP A 18 -28.55 11.85 5.90
C ASP A 18 -29.75 12.56 5.28
N ASN A 19 -30.20 13.64 5.92
CA ASN A 19 -31.40 14.38 5.53
C ASN A 19 -32.62 13.46 5.38
N ASP A 20 -33.27 13.48 4.20
CA ASP A 20 -34.45 12.67 3.86
C ASP A 20 -34.08 11.32 3.18
N ALA A 21 -32.82 10.89 3.29
CA ALA A 21 -32.33 9.64 2.72
C ALA A 21 -31.73 8.72 3.79
N ALA A 22 -31.98 7.42 3.63
CA ALA A 22 -31.33 6.37 4.40
C ALA A 22 -30.64 5.38 3.46
N TYR A 23 -29.47 4.90 3.88
CA TYR A 23 -28.59 4.01 3.13
C TYR A 23 -28.26 2.81 4.00
N ALA A 24 -28.20 1.63 3.40
CA ALA A 24 -27.66 0.42 4.05
C ALA A 24 -27.12 -0.54 3.00
N LEU A 25 -26.13 -1.34 3.34
CA LEU A 25 -25.80 -2.54 2.57
C LEU A 25 -26.75 -3.65 2.96
N LEU A 26 -27.19 -4.43 1.97
CA LEU A 26 -27.93 -5.67 2.18
C LEU A 26 -27.21 -6.84 1.52
N GLN A 27 -27.39 -8.01 2.09
CA GLN A 27 -26.88 -9.26 1.55
C GLN A 27 -27.96 -9.97 0.74
N ASP A 28 -27.67 -10.22 -0.54
CA ASP A 28 -28.56 -10.91 -1.48
C ASP A 28 -27.77 -11.94 -2.29
N GLY A 29 -28.12 -13.22 -2.13
CA GLY A 29 -27.45 -14.31 -2.85
C GLY A 29 -25.94 -14.40 -2.64
N GLY A 30 -25.44 -13.96 -1.47
CA GLY A 30 -24.00 -13.90 -1.17
C GLY A 30 -23.29 -12.63 -1.66
N GLU A 31 -23.93 -11.80 -2.46
CA GLU A 31 -23.40 -10.50 -2.89
C GLU A 31 -23.95 -9.36 -2.03
N LEU A 32 -23.25 -8.22 -2.04
CA LEU A 32 -23.72 -7.00 -1.38
C LEU A 32 -24.36 -6.07 -2.39
N LYS A 33 -25.49 -5.48 -2.01
CA LYS A 33 -26.19 -4.43 -2.74
C LYS A 33 -26.42 -3.25 -1.81
N LEU A 34 -26.56 -2.05 -2.39
CA LEU A 34 -26.92 -0.85 -1.66
C LEU A 34 -28.45 -0.69 -1.65
N ALA A 35 -29.03 -0.60 -0.47
CA ALA A 35 -30.39 -0.16 -0.25
C ALA A 35 -30.38 1.36 -0.04
N ILE A 36 -31.16 2.10 -0.83
CA ILE A 36 -31.40 3.53 -0.63
C ILE A 36 -32.89 3.73 -0.40
N LEU A 37 -33.26 4.42 0.66
CA LEU A 37 -34.63 4.88 0.90
C LEU A 37 -34.64 6.40 0.85
N GLU A 38 -35.34 6.97 -0.13
CA GLU A 38 -35.43 8.44 -0.29
C GLU A 38 -36.75 8.85 -0.96
N THR A 39 -37.13 10.13 -0.84
CA THR A 39 -38.36 10.68 -1.43
C THR A 39 -38.32 10.74 -2.96
N ASP A 40 -37.18 11.12 -3.52
CA ASP A 40 -36.92 11.11 -4.97
C ASP A 40 -35.72 10.21 -5.27
N ALA A 41 -35.96 9.09 -5.95
CA ALA A 41 -35.05 7.95 -6.12
C ALA A 41 -33.78 8.22 -6.95
N GLY A 42 -33.43 9.50 -7.18
CA GLY A 42 -32.20 9.94 -7.81
C GLY A 42 -31.84 9.24 -9.12
N ASP A 43 -30.55 9.29 -9.45
CA ASP A 43 -29.97 8.66 -10.65
C ASP A 43 -29.41 7.25 -10.37
N TRP A 44 -29.84 6.61 -9.28
CA TRP A 44 -29.37 5.27 -8.91
C TRP A 44 -29.74 4.23 -9.97
N GLN A 45 -28.77 3.40 -10.34
CA GLN A 45 -28.99 2.19 -11.15
C GLN A 45 -29.44 1.07 -10.21
N GLY A 46 -30.64 0.53 -10.38
CA GLY A 46 -31.16 -0.52 -9.51
C GLY A 46 -32.66 -0.77 -9.66
N GLU A 47 -33.15 -1.76 -8.91
CA GLU A 47 -34.59 -2.04 -8.82
C GLU A 47 -35.26 -1.01 -7.90
N ARG A 48 -36.39 -0.46 -8.32
CA ARG A 48 -37.16 0.54 -7.55
C ARG A 48 -38.44 -0.08 -7.02
N ILE A 49 -38.65 0.05 -5.72
CA ILE A 49 -39.78 -0.48 -4.99
C ILE A 49 -40.50 0.70 -4.31
N PRO A 50 -41.70 1.10 -4.79
CA PRO A 50 -42.47 2.16 -4.16
C PRO A 50 -42.81 1.82 -2.70
N LYS A 51 -42.58 2.77 -1.81
CA LYS A 51 -43.09 2.78 -0.42
C LYS A 51 -44.04 3.98 -0.28
N ASN A 52 -44.73 4.11 0.84
CA ASN A 52 -45.81 5.10 1.02
C ASN A 52 -45.39 6.52 0.60
N THR A 53 -44.37 7.08 1.26
CA THR A 53 -43.87 8.44 1.01
C THR A 53 -42.43 8.46 0.48
N HIS A 54 -41.84 7.29 0.25
CA HIS A 54 -40.45 7.11 -0.18
C HIS A 54 -40.39 6.07 -1.29
N SER A 55 -39.25 5.97 -1.97
CA SER A 55 -38.90 4.88 -2.87
C SER A 55 -37.70 4.15 -2.30
N LEU A 56 -37.80 2.82 -2.19
CA LEU A 56 -36.66 1.97 -1.89
C LEU A 56 -35.98 1.59 -3.21
N VAL A 57 -34.68 1.84 -3.33
CA VAL A 57 -33.85 1.43 -4.46
C VAL A 57 -32.87 0.36 -4.00
N ILE A 58 -32.86 -0.78 -4.68
CA ILE A 58 -31.87 -1.84 -4.48
C ILE A 58 -30.87 -1.79 -5.64
N ALA A 59 -29.69 -1.25 -5.35
CA ALA A 59 -28.70 -0.86 -6.32
C ALA A 59 -27.46 -1.79 -6.28
N PRO A 60 -27.00 -2.36 -7.42
CA PRO A 60 -25.72 -3.06 -7.48
C PRO A 60 -24.52 -2.13 -7.19
N LYS A 61 -23.39 -2.72 -6.80
CA LYS A 61 -22.12 -2.01 -6.55
C LYS A 61 -21.38 -1.66 -7.86
N THR A 62 -22.02 -0.87 -8.74
CA THR A 62 -21.41 -0.40 -10.00
C THR A 62 -20.58 0.86 -9.78
N PRO A 63 -19.58 1.17 -10.65
CA PRO A 63 -18.82 2.42 -10.54
C PRO A 63 -19.70 3.68 -10.54
N HIS A 64 -20.81 3.66 -11.29
CA HIS A 64 -21.80 4.74 -11.30
C HIS A 64 -22.44 4.94 -9.92
N ASN A 65 -22.93 3.86 -9.30
CA ASN A 65 -23.53 3.94 -7.97
C ASN A 65 -22.49 4.29 -6.91
N THR A 66 -21.25 3.79 -7.01
CA THR A 66 -20.17 4.18 -6.10
C THR A 66 -19.88 5.68 -6.19
N ALA A 67 -19.81 6.24 -7.40
CA ALA A 67 -19.60 7.67 -7.62
C ALA A 67 -20.75 8.52 -7.06
N LEU A 68 -22.01 8.10 -7.27
CA LEU A 68 -23.18 8.76 -6.66
C LEU A 68 -23.14 8.73 -5.14
N LEU A 69 -22.78 7.58 -4.55
CA LEU A 69 -22.66 7.42 -3.11
C LEU A 69 -21.60 8.36 -2.53
N ARG A 70 -20.41 8.42 -3.14
CA ARG A 70 -19.33 9.35 -2.74
C ARG A 70 -19.68 10.82 -2.90
N LYS A 71 -20.50 11.16 -3.91
CA LYS A 71 -21.00 12.53 -4.10
C LYS A 71 -21.96 12.94 -2.97
N ARG A 72 -22.81 12.01 -2.52
CA ARG A 72 -23.79 12.26 -1.46
C ARG A 72 -23.22 12.15 -0.06
N LEU A 73 -22.21 11.30 0.13
CA LEU A 73 -21.54 11.06 1.41
C LEU A 73 -20.06 11.42 1.27
N PRO A 74 -19.68 12.72 1.44
CA PRO A 74 -18.33 13.19 1.13
C PRO A 74 -17.21 12.51 1.92
N TRP A 75 -17.52 11.96 3.11
CA TRP A 75 -16.57 11.20 3.95
C TRP A 75 -16.12 9.86 3.32
N LEU A 76 -16.78 9.41 2.24
CA LEU A 76 -16.35 8.29 1.40
C LEU A 76 -15.31 8.69 0.35
N ASN A 77 -14.90 9.96 0.27
CA ASN A 77 -13.81 10.36 -0.61
C ASN A 77 -12.46 10.27 0.10
N PRO A 78 -11.41 9.76 -0.58
CA PRO A 78 -10.06 9.85 -0.06
C PRO A 78 -9.66 11.29 0.20
N SER A 79 -8.76 11.48 1.17
CA SER A 79 -8.27 12.77 1.64
C SER A 79 -6.74 12.75 1.76
N LEU A 80 -6.13 13.93 1.89
CA LEU A 80 -4.71 14.04 2.22
C LEU A 80 -4.48 13.71 3.70
N LEU A 81 -3.41 12.99 3.99
CA LEU A 81 -3.04 12.60 5.35
C LEU A 81 -1.92 13.49 5.90
N GLY A 82 -1.13 14.10 5.02
CA GLY A 82 0.02 14.91 5.36
C GLY A 82 1.02 14.14 6.21
N LEU A 83 1.44 14.76 7.32
CA LEU A 83 2.50 14.25 8.20
C LEU A 83 1.99 13.34 9.32
N ARG A 84 0.70 13.00 9.36
CA ARG A 84 0.17 12.04 10.34
C ARG A 84 0.86 10.69 10.18
N THR A 85 1.17 10.03 11.30
CA THR A 85 1.54 8.61 11.31
C THR A 85 0.47 7.84 10.55
N SER A 86 0.89 7.07 9.55
CA SER A 86 -0.04 6.50 8.57
C SER A 86 0.29 5.05 8.24
N ALA A 87 -0.72 4.27 7.89
CA ALA A 87 -0.56 2.88 7.49
C ALA A 87 -1.31 2.58 6.19
N GLY A 88 -0.55 2.17 5.19
CA GLY A 88 -0.96 1.50 3.98
C GLY A 88 -1.42 0.07 4.24
N MET A 89 -2.69 -0.21 3.96
CA MET A 89 -3.31 -1.53 4.16
C MET A 89 -3.79 -2.08 2.83
N GLY A 90 -2.84 -2.39 1.95
CA GLY A 90 -3.12 -2.84 0.60
C GLY A 90 -3.98 -4.11 0.59
N ASP A 91 -4.87 -4.17 -0.40
CA ASP A 91 -5.84 -5.23 -0.57
C ASP A 91 -5.84 -5.67 -2.03
N ARG A 92 -5.30 -6.85 -2.30
CA ARG A 92 -5.24 -7.45 -3.64
C ARG A 92 -6.56 -8.06 -4.10
N LEU A 93 -7.51 -8.26 -3.18
CA LEU A 93 -8.76 -9.00 -3.40
C LEU A 93 -9.98 -8.06 -3.47
N GLY A 94 -9.94 -6.93 -2.77
CA GLY A 94 -11.04 -5.96 -2.69
C GLY A 94 -12.06 -6.27 -1.58
N TRP A 95 -11.72 -7.11 -0.61
CA TRP A 95 -12.62 -7.54 0.48
C TRP A 95 -12.05 -7.36 1.89
N ALA A 96 -10.84 -6.80 2.03
CA ALA A 96 -10.11 -6.74 3.30
C ALA A 96 -10.43 -5.49 4.15
N THR A 97 -10.91 -4.42 3.52
CA THR A 97 -11.14 -3.14 4.18
C THR A 97 -11.96 -3.20 5.48
N PRO A 98 -13.02 -4.03 5.61
CA PRO A 98 -13.72 -4.17 6.89
C PRO A 98 -12.81 -4.61 8.05
N GLY A 99 -11.97 -5.62 7.83
CA GLY A 99 -11.01 -6.09 8.84
C GLY A 99 -9.91 -5.08 9.13
N HIS A 100 -9.47 -4.33 8.13
CA HIS A 100 -8.53 -3.22 8.31
C HIS A 100 -9.11 -2.11 9.20
N ILE A 101 -10.36 -1.72 8.97
CA ILE A 101 -11.04 -0.69 9.77
C ILE A 101 -11.17 -1.13 11.22
N ARG A 102 -11.56 -2.38 11.46
CA ARG A 102 -11.66 -2.95 12.81
C ARG A 102 -10.31 -2.90 13.54
N ALA A 103 -9.23 -3.31 12.87
CA ALA A 103 -7.88 -3.21 13.44
C ALA A 103 -7.48 -1.76 13.80
N VAL A 104 -7.79 -0.79 12.93
CA VAL A 104 -7.49 0.63 13.18
C VAL A 104 -8.28 1.16 14.39
N ARG A 105 -9.55 0.77 14.53
CA ARG A 105 -10.39 1.13 15.68
C ARG A 105 -9.83 0.55 16.97
N ASP A 106 -9.44 -0.72 16.96
CA ASP A 106 -8.96 -1.44 18.14
C ASP A 106 -7.67 -0.85 18.72
N VAL A 107 -6.80 -0.33 17.86
CA VAL A 107 -5.59 0.39 18.31
C VAL A 107 -5.84 1.87 18.62
N GLY A 108 -7.10 2.31 18.67
CA GLY A 108 -7.50 3.64 19.11
C GLY A 108 -7.62 4.72 18.02
N GLY A 109 -7.62 4.34 16.73
CA GLY A 109 -7.99 5.23 15.62
C GLY A 109 -7.04 6.41 15.33
N LYS A 110 -5.86 6.47 15.95
CA LYS A 110 -4.92 7.59 15.80
C LYS A 110 -4.06 7.52 14.53
N ILE A 111 -3.92 6.33 13.96
CA ILE A 111 -3.16 6.11 12.73
C ILE A 111 -4.03 6.50 11.53
N ALA A 112 -3.50 7.32 10.64
CA ALA A 112 -4.16 7.67 9.39
C ALA A 112 -4.18 6.46 8.43
N PRO A 113 -5.36 5.89 8.11
CA PRO A 113 -5.43 4.71 7.27
C PRO A 113 -5.37 5.06 5.78
N ILE A 114 -4.67 4.25 5.00
CA ILE A 114 -4.80 4.18 3.54
C ILE A 114 -5.38 2.81 3.20
N PHE A 115 -6.71 2.75 3.00
CA PHE A 115 -7.43 1.51 2.70
C PHE A 115 -7.37 1.14 1.21
N ALA A 116 -7.26 2.13 0.33
CA ALA A 116 -7.09 1.91 -1.10
C ALA A 116 -5.60 2.04 -1.44
N GLN A 117 -4.88 0.93 -1.43
CA GLN A 117 -3.47 0.90 -1.83
C GLN A 117 -3.20 -0.33 -2.69
N GLN A 118 -2.67 -0.11 -3.89
CA GLN A 118 -2.19 -1.19 -4.74
C GLN A 118 -1.17 -0.65 -5.74
N SER A 119 -0.11 -1.41 -5.99
CA SER A 119 0.84 -1.06 -7.05
C SER A 119 0.33 -1.41 -8.44
N ILE A 120 0.84 -0.76 -9.49
CA ILE A 120 0.52 -1.10 -10.89
C ILE A 120 0.86 -2.57 -11.19
N ARG A 121 1.98 -3.07 -10.65
CA ARG A 121 2.39 -4.48 -10.74
C ARG A 121 1.32 -5.40 -10.14
N GLU A 122 0.79 -5.06 -8.98
CA GLU A 122 -0.27 -5.86 -8.35
C GLU A 122 -1.58 -5.77 -9.13
N MET A 123 -1.99 -4.59 -9.58
CA MET A 123 -3.20 -4.42 -10.40
C MET A 123 -3.18 -5.31 -11.65
N ASN A 124 -2.06 -5.31 -12.37
CA ASN A 124 -1.83 -6.17 -13.52
C ASN A 124 -1.90 -7.67 -13.15
N ARG A 125 -1.32 -8.06 -12.01
CA ARG A 125 -1.33 -9.46 -11.53
C ARG A 125 -2.66 -9.90 -10.97
N THR A 126 -3.55 -9.00 -10.58
CA THR A 126 -4.89 -9.36 -10.10
C THR A 126 -5.95 -9.17 -11.16
N GLY A 127 -5.59 -8.63 -12.34
CA GLY A 127 -6.55 -8.21 -13.36
C GLY A 127 -7.50 -7.11 -12.86
N ARG A 128 -7.05 -6.29 -11.90
CA ARG A 128 -7.85 -5.20 -11.30
C ARG A 128 -7.45 -3.87 -11.91
N THR A 129 -8.41 -2.95 -11.95
CA THR A 129 -8.23 -1.57 -12.39
C THR A 129 -8.09 -0.63 -11.19
N ALA A 130 -7.49 0.55 -11.41
CA ALA A 130 -7.41 1.61 -10.41
C ALA A 130 -8.79 1.97 -9.82
N GLN A 131 -9.85 1.99 -10.66
CA GLN A 131 -11.21 2.26 -10.21
C GLN A 131 -11.72 1.18 -9.23
N GLN A 132 -11.46 -0.09 -9.50
CA GLN A 132 -11.87 -1.18 -8.60
C GLN A 132 -11.19 -1.09 -7.24
N VAL A 133 -9.92 -0.64 -7.18
CA VAL A 133 -9.20 -0.46 -5.91
C VAL A 133 -9.91 0.59 -5.04
N ILE A 134 -10.30 1.73 -5.62
CA ILE A 134 -11.03 2.78 -4.91
C ILE A 134 -12.43 2.29 -4.53
N ASP A 135 -13.17 1.71 -5.47
CA ASP A 135 -14.56 1.31 -5.25
C ASP A 135 -14.67 0.25 -4.16
N ASP A 136 -13.81 -0.77 -4.18
CA ASP A 136 -13.83 -1.84 -3.18
C ASP A 136 -13.52 -1.32 -1.78
N ALA A 137 -12.56 -0.39 -1.64
CA ALA A 137 -12.29 0.26 -0.36
C ALA A 137 -13.48 1.09 0.12
N VAL A 138 -14.11 1.87 -0.76
CA VAL A 138 -15.31 2.67 -0.43
C VAL A 138 -16.45 1.80 0.09
N TRP A 139 -16.67 0.64 -0.51
CA TRP A 139 -17.70 -0.29 -0.03
C TRP A 139 -17.38 -0.86 1.35
N GLY A 140 -16.12 -1.18 1.64
CA GLY A 140 -15.72 -1.61 2.99
C GLY A 140 -15.82 -0.49 4.03
N ILE A 141 -15.46 0.75 3.67
CA ILE A 141 -15.59 1.95 4.51
C ILE A 141 -17.05 2.23 4.83
N PHE A 142 -17.93 2.14 3.83
CA PHE A 142 -19.37 2.30 4.01
C PHE A 142 -19.96 1.16 4.86
N GLN A 143 -19.55 -0.09 4.62
CA GLN A 143 -19.98 -1.24 5.41
C GLN A 143 -19.74 -1.06 6.91
N GLU A 144 -18.57 -0.55 7.26
CA GLU A 144 -18.14 -0.36 8.64
C GLU A 144 -18.48 1.04 9.20
N SER A 145 -19.10 1.93 8.42
CA SER A 145 -19.36 3.34 8.79
C SER A 145 -18.11 4.08 9.29
N TRP A 146 -16.98 3.95 8.59
CA TRP A 146 -15.77 4.69 8.93
C TRP A 146 -15.80 6.12 8.38
N GLN A 147 -15.77 7.13 9.27
CA GLN A 147 -15.91 8.55 8.90
C GLN A 147 -14.70 9.42 9.28
N ASP A 148 -13.65 8.85 9.87
CA ASP A 148 -12.48 9.60 10.38
C ASP A 148 -11.44 9.96 9.29
N GLY A 149 -11.84 9.86 8.02
CA GLY A 149 -11.00 10.09 6.85
C GLY A 149 -10.05 8.92 6.55
N PHE A 150 -9.62 8.85 5.29
CA PHE A 150 -8.68 7.84 4.78
C PHE A 150 -7.92 8.39 3.58
N GLY A 151 -6.79 7.79 3.25
CA GLY A 151 -6.04 8.06 2.02
C GLY A 151 -6.22 6.97 0.96
N ALA A 152 -5.81 7.26 -0.27
CA ALA A 152 -5.73 6.31 -1.36
C ALA A 152 -4.38 6.45 -2.08
N ASP A 153 -3.55 5.41 -2.01
CA ASP A 153 -2.16 5.37 -2.51
C ASP A 153 -2.00 4.59 -3.81
N ALA A 154 -1.62 5.31 -4.86
CA ALA A 154 -1.18 4.77 -6.13
C ALA A 154 0.30 4.39 -5.98
N ASP A 155 0.54 3.12 -5.67
CA ASP A 155 1.84 2.65 -5.18
C ASP A 155 2.81 2.29 -6.32
N HIS A 156 4.12 2.51 -6.10
CA HIS A 156 5.21 2.20 -7.05
C HIS A 156 4.96 2.66 -8.51
N LEU A 157 4.56 3.91 -8.72
CA LEU A 157 4.37 4.50 -10.05
C LEU A 157 5.71 4.76 -10.74
N LYS A 158 5.77 4.41 -12.03
CA LYS A 158 6.95 4.57 -12.89
C LYS A 158 6.71 5.44 -14.11
N THR A 159 5.45 5.67 -14.48
CA THR A 159 5.08 6.38 -15.71
C THR A 159 4.00 7.43 -15.48
N GLU A 160 4.03 8.48 -16.31
CA GLU A 160 3.05 9.56 -16.33
C GLU A 160 1.64 9.06 -16.68
N ALA A 161 1.54 8.03 -17.51
CA ALA A 161 0.26 7.42 -17.89
C ALA A 161 -0.40 6.68 -16.71
N ASP A 162 0.39 6.05 -15.84
CA ASP A 162 -0.14 5.44 -14.61
C ASP A 162 -0.65 6.51 -13.65
N ILE A 163 0.05 7.66 -13.55
CA ILE A 163 -0.45 8.83 -12.79
C ILE A 163 -1.82 9.27 -13.31
N ASP A 164 -1.96 9.45 -14.63
CA ASP A 164 -3.22 9.90 -15.25
C ASP A 164 -4.37 8.92 -14.94
N THR A 165 -4.09 7.61 -15.03
CA THR A 165 -5.07 6.56 -14.75
C THR A 165 -5.52 6.58 -13.28
N CYS A 166 -4.57 6.73 -12.35
CA CYS A 166 -4.86 6.80 -10.91
C CYS A 166 -5.55 8.12 -10.51
N LEU A 167 -5.18 9.26 -11.12
CA LEU A 167 -5.91 10.53 -10.95
C LEU A 167 -7.37 10.39 -11.34
N GLN A 168 -7.67 9.73 -12.47
CA GLN A 168 -9.04 9.53 -12.93
C GLN A 168 -9.88 8.70 -11.95
N ALA A 169 -9.27 7.71 -11.28
CA ALA A 169 -9.96 6.90 -10.27
C ALA A 169 -10.18 7.64 -8.94
N GLY A 170 -9.41 8.71 -8.68
CA GLY A 170 -9.52 9.56 -7.50
C GLY A 170 -8.56 9.19 -6.37
N PHE A 171 -7.37 8.66 -6.70
CA PHE A 171 -6.27 8.55 -5.73
C PHE A 171 -5.84 9.92 -5.21
N THR A 172 -5.27 9.96 -4.00
CA THR A 172 -4.82 11.21 -3.35
C THR A 172 -3.36 11.16 -2.91
N PHE A 173 -2.76 9.97 -2.87
CA PHE A 173 -1.38 9.74 -2.49
C PHE A 173 -0.67 9.03 -3.65
N TYR A 174 0.50 9.52 -4.04
CA TYR A 174 1.22 9.05 -5.23
C TYR A 174 2.64 8.67 -4.84
N THR A 175 2.98 7.40 -4.98
CA THR A 175 4.31 6.89 -4.64
C THR A 175 5.11 6.71 -5.91
N ILE A 176 6.11 7.56 -6.14
CA ILE A 176 6.98 7.45 -7.31
C ILE A 176 8.18 6.58 -6.97
N ASP A 177 8.41 5.56 -7.79
CA ASP A 177 9.55 4.67 -7.75
C ASP A 177 10.48 4.95 -8.94
N PRO A 178 11.60 5.66 -8.74
CA PRO A 178 12.58 5.94 -9.77
C PRO A 178 13.71 4.88 -9.78
N GLY A 179 13.51 3.69 -9.22
CA GLY A 179 14.55 2.67 -9.04
C GLY A 179 15.28 2.28 -10.33
N GLU A 180 14.58 2.27 -11.47
CA GLU A 180 15.16 2.03 -12.81
C GLU A 180 16.15 3.12 -13.26
N HIS A 181 16.10 4.28 -12.63
CA HIS A 181 16.99 5.42 -12.88
C HIS A 181 18.17 5.50 -11.89
N VAL A 182 18.27 4.58 -10.93
CA VAL A 182 19.40 4.50 -9.99
C VAL A 182 20.58 3.78 -10.64
N ASP A 183 21.73 4.44 -10.71
CA ASP A 183 22.94 3.89 -11.34
C ASP A 183 23.81 3.14 -10.32
N ASN A 184 23.60 1.83 -10.20
CA ASN A 184 24.34 0.98 -9.26
C ASN A 184 25.85 0.93 -9.54
N ARG A 185 26.33 1.32 -10.73
CA ARG A 185 27.78 1.36 -11.03
C ARG A 185 28.51 2.38 -10.16
N ALA A 186 27.82 3.40 -9.67
CA ALA A 186 28.39 4.42 -8.81
C ALA A 186 28.96 3.87 -7.49
N GLU A 187 28.50 2.69 -7.05
CA GLU A 187 28.93 2.11 -5.78
C GLU A 187 30.41 1.70 -5.79
N SER A 188 30.89 1.17 -6.91
CA SER A 188 32.22 0.57 -7.06
C SER A 188 33.11 1.28 -8.09
N ALA A 189 32.59 2.28 -8.80
CA ALA A 189 33.34 3.05 -9.78
C ALA A 189 34.48 3.86 -9.14
N SER A 190 35.60 3.99 -9.87
CA SER A 190 36.68 4.89 -9.51
C SER A 190 36.26 6.35 -9.65
N GLN A 191 36.95 7.27 -8.98
CA GLN A 191 36.63 8.70 -9.10
C GLN A 191 36.73 9.23 -10.53
N SER A 192 37.69 8.76 -11.34
CA SER A 192 37.79 9.14 -12.76
C SER A 192 36.58 8.67 -13.56
N THR A 193 36.14 7.42 -13.36
CA THR A 193 34.94 6.89 -13.99
C THR A 193 33.68 7.63 -13.52
N LEU A 194 33.59 8.01 -12.25
CA LEU A 194 32.48 8.82 -11.75
C LEU A 194 32.44 10.20 -12.43
N ARG A 195 33.58 10.86 -12.70
CA ARG A 195 33.61 12.11 -13.48
C ARG A 195 33.11 11.92 -14.90
N GLU A 196 33.54 10.85 -15.57
CA GLU A 196 33.09 10.50 -16.92
C GLU A 196 31.57 10.27 -16.95
N LEU A 197 31.04 9.50 -15.99
CA LEU A 197 29.61 9.26 -15.87
C LEU A 197 28.81 10.53 -15.55
N ALA A 198 29.33 11.39 -14.66
CA ALA A 198 28.69 12.66 -14.30
C ALA A 198 28.64 13.62 -15.50
N ALA A 199 29.66 13.64 -16.36
CA ALA A 199 29.68 14.47 -17.56
C ALA A 199 28.58 14.09 -18.59
N LEU A 200 28.10 12.84 -18.55
CA LEU A 200 26.99 12.36 -19.39
C LEU A 200 25.61 12.76 -18.87
N LEU A 201 25.52 13.34 -17.67
CA LEU A 201 24.24 13.81 -17.11
C LEU A 201 23.81 15.12 -17.77
N ASN A 202 22.49 15.36 -17.77
CA ASN A 202 21.92 16.62 -18.18
C ASN A 202 22.39 17.76 -17.25
N GLU A 203 22.51 18.97 -17.80
CA GLU A 203 23.10 20.12 -17.10
C GLU A 203 22.45 20.41 -15.75
N ASP A 204 21.13 20.23 -15.66
CA ASP A 204 20.32 20.49 -14.48
C ASP A 204 20.53 19.50 -13.32
N ILE A 205 21.19 18.36 -13.58
CA ILE A 205 21.51 17.33 -12.57
C ILE A 205 23.01 16.97 -12.53
N ARG A 206 23.86 17.80 -13.14
CA ARG A 206 25.32 17.69 -12.99
C ARG A 206 25.76 18.14 -11.59
N PRO A 207 26.96 17.72 -11.11
CA PRO A 207 27.46 18.09 -9.79
C PRO A 207 27.47 19.61 -9.54
N GLU A 208 27.80 20.41 -10.56
CA GLU A 208 27.85 21.87 -10.47
C GLU A 208 26.47 22.49 -10.18
N ALA A 209 25.40 21.90 -10.73
CA ALA A 209 24.03 22.40 -10.55
C ALA A 209 23.51 22.21 -9.12
N SER A 210 24.02 21.21 -8.39
CA SER A 210 23.64 20.98 -6.99
C SER A 210 24.09 22.11 -6.07
N GLY A 211 25.19 22.80 -6.43
CA GLY A 211 25.86 23.74 -5.55
C GLY A 211 26.33 23.14 -4.22
N LEU A 212 26.49 21.81 -4.13
CA LEU A 212 26.89 21.10 -2.91
C LEU A 212 28.41 20.91 -2.80
N LEU A 213 29.18 21.07 -3.88
CA LEU A 213 30.62 20.80 -3.89
C LEU A 213 31.35 21.64 -2.82
N GLY A 214 32.10 20.95 -1.96
CA GLY A 214 32.85 21.55 -0.86
C GLY A 214 31.99 22.02 0.32
N LYS A 215 30.66 21.85 0.27
CA LYS A 215 29.80 22.21 1.39
C LYS A 215 29.86 21.17 2.50
N SER A 216 29.69 21.67 3.73
CA SER A 216 29.65 20.89 4.94
C SER A 216 28.32 21.17 5.64
N ILE A 217 27.48 20.15 5.83
CA ILE A 217 26.17 20.27 6.48
C ILE A 217 26.23 19.49 7.80
N ASN A 218 25.93 20.14 8.92
CA ASN A 218 25.77 19.48 10.20
C ASN A 218 24.30 19.15 10.43
N ILE A 219 23.97 17.87 10.56
CA ILE A 219 22.63 17.38 10.80
C ILE A 219 22.65 16.61 12.12
N GLU A 220 22.12 17.23 13.19
CA GLU A 220 22.02 16.62 14.53
C GLU A 220 23.35 16.03 15.04
N GLY A 221 24.48 16.69 14.77
CA GLY A 221 25.81 16.24 15.17
C GLY A 221 26.55 15.40 14.13
N HIS A 222 25.87 14.96 13.06
CA HIS A 222 26.51 14.32 11.92
C HIS A 222 27.03 15.35 10.93
N GLN A 223 28.36 15.41 10.77
CA GLN A 223 28.98 16.27 9.78
C GLN A 223 29.03 15.58 8.41
N LEU A 224 28.19 16.03 7.48
CA LEU A 224 28.21 15.58 6.09
C LEU A 224 29.09 16.53 5.26
N VAL A 225 30.10 15.99 4.59
CA VAL A 225 31.00 16.75 3.71
C VAL A 225 30.78 16.29 2.28
N PHE A 226 30.29 17.20 1.44
CA PHE A 226 30.13 16.96 0.01
C PHE A 226 31.44 17.29 -0.72
N ASP A 227 32.48 16.52 -0.42
CA ASP A 227 33.70 16.57 -1.25
C ASP A 227 33.41 16.05 -2.66
N GLU A 228 34.40 16.19 -3.55
CA GLU A 228 34.24 15.79 -4.94
C GLU A 228 33.86 14.30 -5.09
N ALA A 229 34.46 13.40 -4.29
CA ALA A 229 34.22 11.97 -4.41
C ALA A 229 32.80 11.61 -3.94
N GLN A 230 32.37 12.14 -2.79
CA GLN A 230 31.04 11.90 -2.24
C GLN A 230 29.95 12.49 -3.13
N LEU A 231 30.14 13.72 -3.61
CA LEU A 231 29.16 14.37 -4.48
C LEU A 231 29.05 13.65 -5.83
N LEU A 232 30.17 13.29 -6.47
CA LEU A 232 30.15 12.54 -7.71
C LEU A 232 29.42 11.20 -7.55
N LYS A 233 29.69 10.47 -6.46
CA LYS A 233 29.00 9.21 -6.18
C LYS A 233 27.49 9.42 -6.06
N ALA A 234 27.04 10.38 -5.26
CA ALA A 234 25.62 10.66 -5.06
C ALA A 234 24.92 11.11 -6.35
N VAL A 235 25.56 12.01 -7.11
CA VAL A 235 25.04 12.55 -8.38
C VAL A 235 24.93 11.47 -9.45
N VAL A 236 25.96 10.64 -9.63
CA VAL A 236 25.91 9.55 -10.61
C VAL A 236 24.85 8.52 -10.22
N LYS A 237 24.77 8.17 -8.93
CA LYS A 237 23.84 7.15 -8.43
C LYS A 237 22.39 7.61 -8.52
N TYR A 238 22.07 8.84 -8.10
CA TYR A 238 20.67 9.28 -7.92
C TYR A 238 20.26 10.49 -8.77
N GLY A 239 21.15 11.18 -9.48
CA GLY A 239 20.79 12.40 -10.21
C GLY A 239 19.67 12.17 -11.24
N LYS A 240 19.72 11.06 -12.00
CA LYS A 240 18.64 10.66 -12.93
C LYS A 240 17.35 10.28 -12.20
N ALA A 241 17.46 9.63 -11.04
CA ALA A 241 16.31 9.27 -10.22
C ALA A 241 15.58 10.51 -9.70
N VAL A 242 16.33 11.50 -9.18
CA VAL A 242 15.77 12.78 -8.72
C VAL A 242 15.12 13.55 -9.87
N ALA A 243 15.76 13.61 -11.05
CA ALA A 243 15.14 14.22 -12.23
C ALA A 243 13.84 13.52 -12.65
N HIS A 244 13.81 12.18 -12.58
CA HIS A 244 12.61 11.41 -12.90
C HIS A 244 11.46 11.75 -11.94
N VAL A 245 11.72 11.76 -10.63
CA VAL A 245 10.71 12.14 -9.62
C VAL A 245 10.22 13.56 -9.87
N ALA A 246 11.12 14.51 -10.13
CA ALA A 246 10.72 15.90 -10.41
C ALA A 246 9.82 16.00 -11.65
N ARG A 247 10.13 15.28 -12.73
CA ARG A 247 9.28 15.24 -13.93
C ARG A 247 7.89 14.68 -13.63
N MET A 248 7.85 13.51 -12.98
CA MET A 248 6.61 12.84 -12.58
C MET A 248 5.77 13.70 -11.63
N TYR A 249 6.41 14.41 -10.69
CA TYR A 249 5.74 15.34 -9.78
C TYR A 249 5.12 16.53 -10.53
N HIS A 250 5.87 17.17 -11.43
CA HIS A 250 5.33 18.27 -12.21
C HIS A 250 4.18 17.84 -13.11
N HIS A 251 4.24 16.64 -13.71
CA HIS A 251 3.12 16.04 -14.42
C HIS A 251 1.93 15.81 -13.49
N LEU A 252 2.13 15.21 -12.31
CA LEU A 252 1.08 15.00 -11.32
C LEU A 252 0.37 16.30 -10.96
N ILE A 253 1.10 17.36 -10.65
CA ILE A 253 0.52 18.65 -10.25
C ILE A 253 -0.23 19.32 -11.41
N ASP A 254 0.33 19.29 -12.63
CA ASP A 254 -0.34 19.82 -13.82
C ASP A 254 -1.67 19.10 -14.10
N ARG A 255 -1.66 17.77 -14.04
CA ARG A 255 -2.82 16.93 -14.34
C ARG A 255 -3.87 16.90 -13.23
N ALA A 256 -3.45 17.00 -11.97
CA ALA A 256 -4.36 17.06 -10.84
C ALA A 256 -5.18 18.37 -10.82
N GLY A 257 -4.61 19.48 -11.28
CA GLY A 257 -5.26 20.78 -11.26
C GLY A 257 -5.65 21.18 -9.83
N SER A 258 -6.95 21.24 -9.54
CA SER A 258 -7.46 21.54 -8.19
C SER A 258 -7.65 20.31 -7.30
N HIS A 259 -7.46 19.10 -7.83
CA HIS A 259 -7.60 17.87 -7.05
C HIS A 259 -6.44 17.76 -6.04
N PRO A 260 -6.71 17.59 -4.75
CA PRO A 260 -5.66 17.52 -3.74
C PRO A 260 -4.87 16.22 -3.88
N VAL A 261 -3.55 16.34 -4.00
CA VAL A 261 -2.62 15.20 -4.09
C VAL A 261 -1.42 15.40 -3.18
N GLU A 262 -0.88 14.32 -2.64
CA GLU A 262 0.38 14.27 -1.92
C GLU A 262 1.33 13.23 -2.50
N LEU A 263 2.63 13.47 -2.35
CA LEU A 263 3.68 12.67 -2.97
C LEU A 263 4.52 11.92 -1.94
N GLU A 264 4.82 10.67 -2.24
CA GLU A 264 5.94 9.93 -1.66
C GLU A 264 7.01 9.63 -2.70
N VAL A 265 8.27 9.69 -2.26
CA VAL A 265 9.43 9.29 -3.06
C VAL A 265 10.00 7.99 -2.52
N SER A 266 10.05 6.94 -3.34
CA SER A 266 10.54 5.62 -2.94
C SER A 266 11.86 5.27 -3.60
N VAL A 267 12.92 5.04 -2.83
CA VAL A 267 14.21 4.50 -3.30
C VAL A 267 14.58 3.23 -2.53
N ASP A 268 13.57 2.46 -2.12
CA ASP A 268 13.69 1.24 -1.31
C ASP A 268 14.03 -0.03 -2.12
N GLU A 269 13.73 -0.05 -3.42
CA GLU A 269 14.04 -1.15 -4.34
C GLU A 269 15.45 -1.01 -4.98
N THR A 270 16.41 -0.41 -4.28
CA THR A 270 17.82 -0.30 -4.73
C THR A 270 18.70 -1.44 -4.22
N ALA A 271 19.74 -1.78 -4.99
CA ALA A 271 20.64 -2.90 -4.65
C ALA A 271 21.47 -2.67 -3.38
N GLN A 272 21.70 -1.41 -3.01
CA GLN A 272 22.52 -1.03 -1.86
C GLN A 272 21.72 -0.12 -0.92
N PRO A 273 21.96 -0.19 0.40
CA PRO A 273 21.39 0.75 1.36
C PRO A 273 21.68 2.20 0.98
N THR A 274 20.70 3.07 1.20
CA THR A 274 20.84 4.51 1.00
C THR A 274 21.67 5.07 2.15
N SER A 275 22.79 5.73 1.86
CA SER A 275 23.58 6.37 2.93
C SER A 275 22.91 7.66 3.43
N MET A 276 23.30 8.15 4.62
CA MET A 276 22.83 9.44 5.13
C MET A 276 23.17 10.62 4.18
N LEU A 277 24.37 10.60 3.57
CA LEU A 277 24.79 11.62 2.60
C LEU A 277 23.99 11.52 1.31
N GLU A 278 23.70 10.31 0.84
CA GLU A 278 22.85 10.08 -0.33
C GLU A 278 21.41 10.55 -0.08
N HIS A 279 20.83 10.27 1.09
CA HIS A 279 19.51 10.81 1.46
C HIS A 279 19.55 12.35 1.50
N ALA A 280 20.56 12.95 2.13
CA ALA A 280 20.70 14.41 2.15
C ALA A 280 20.83 15.02 0.74
N TYR A 281 21.55 14.36 -0.17
CA TYR A 281 21.61 14.75 -1.58
C TYR A 281 20.23 14.68 -2.24
N ILE A 282 19.53 13.55 -2.12
CA ILE A 282 18.19 13.35 -2.71
C ILE A 282 17.23 14.44 -2.21
N ALA A 283 17.15 14.67 -0.91
CA ALA A 283 16.24 15.66 -0.33
C ALA A 283 16.59 17.10 -0.74
N SER A 284 17.89 17.43 -0.80
CA SER A 284 18.36 18.74 -1.29
C SER A 284 17.95 18.96 -2.75
N GLU A 285 18.17 17.97 -3.61
CA GLU A 285 17.92 18.12 -5.04
C GLU A 285 16.44 18.09 -5.39
N LEU A 286 15.63 17.27 -4.71
CA LEU A 286 14.17 17.31 -4.85
C LEU A 286 13.63 18.72 -4.54
N ARG A 287 14.10 19.33 -3.44
CA ARG A 287 13.73 20.70 -3.08
C ARG A 287 14.21 21.72 -4.11
N ARG A 288 15.46 21.58 -4.60
CA ARG A 288 16.02 22.46 -5.63
C ARG A 288 15.20 22.41 -6.93
N LEU A 289 14.67 21.24 -7.26
CA LEU A 289 13.82 21.00 -8.43
C LEU A 289 12.33 21.29 -8.19
N GLY A 290 11.96 21.88 -7.04
CA GLY A 290 10.60 22.33 -6.77
C GLY A 290 9.61 21.22 -6.36
N VAL A 291 10.10 20.03 -6.00
CA VAL A 291 9.25 18.92 -5.56
C VAL A 291 8.77 19.13 -4.13
N ASN A 292 7.49 18.89 -3.87
CA ASN A 292 6.93 18.80 -2.52
C ASN A 292 6.49 17.35 -2.25
N TRP A 293 6.93 16.78 -1.13
CA TRP A 293 6.61 15.40 -0.74
C TRP A 293 6.27 15.33 0.75
N VAL A 294 5.46 14.35 1.13
CA VAL A 294 5.03 14.10 2.52
C VAL A 294 5.74 12.91 3.15
N SER A 295 6.37 12.05 2.34
CA SER A 295 7.18 10.93 2.81
C SER A 295 8.26 10.51 1.83
N LEU A 296 9.28 9.83 2.35
CA LEU A 296 10.37 9.24 1.58
C LEU A 296 10.70 7.85 2.12
N ALA A 297 10.83 6.86 1.24
CA ALA A 297 11.24 5.50 1.57
C ALA A 297 12.69 5.24 1.13
N PRO A 298 13.70 5.33 2.03
CA PRO A 298 15.06 4.94 1.68
C PRO A 298 15.20 3.40 1.67
N ARG A 299 16.26 2.87 1.04
CA ARG A 299 16.71 1.50 1.28
C ARG A 299 17.46 1.45 2.61
N TYR A 300 16.80 0.98 3.67
CA TYR A 300 17.45 0.77 4.97
C TYR A 300 18.49 -0.36 4.91
N CYS A 301 19.35 -0.42 5.94
CA CYS A 301 20.23 -1.56 6.16
C CYS A 301 19.43 -2.86 6.42
N GLY A 302 20.09 -4.02 6.25
CA GLY A 302 19.45 -5.34 6.34
C GLY A 302 18.50 -5.63 5.17
N HIS A 303 17.53 -6.51 5.41
CA HIS A 303 16.58 -6.95 4.38
C HIS A 303 15.14 -6.87 4.87
N PHE A 304 14.26 -6.42 3.98
CA PHE A 304 12.81 -6.31 4.19
C PHE A 304 12.05 -7.28 3.27
N PRO A 305 12.30 -8.61 3.38
CA PRO A 305 11.71 -9.55 2.45
C PRO A 305 10.20 -9.64 2.62
N LYS A 306 9.50 -10.03 1.55
CA LYS A 306 8.03 -10.10 1.56
C LYS A 306 7.55 -11.21 2.51
N GLY A 307 6.50 -10.93 3.27
CA GLY A 307 5.77 -11.91 4.08
C GLY A 307 6.47 -12.44 5.34
N VAL A 308 7.66 -11.95 5.72
CA VAL A 308 8.35 -12.37 6.95
C VAL A 308 9.00 -11.18 7.65
N ASP A 309 9.54 -11.38 8.84
CA ASP A 309 10.19 -10.33 9.61
C ASP A 309 11.50 -9.82 8.97
N TYR A 310 12.00 -8.71 9.48
CA TYR A 310 13.27 -8.11 9.12
C TYR A 310 14.42 -9.10 9.33
N ILE A 311 15.33 -9.18 8.34
CA ILE A 311 16.54 -10.01 8.42
C ILE A 311 17.75 -9.08 8.49
N GLY A 312 18.39 -9.04 9.66
CA GLY A 312 19.56 -8.21 9.96
C GLY A 312 19.70 -7.96 11.46
N ASP A 313 20.57 -7.03 11.84
CA ASP A 313 20.69 -6.56 13.22
C ASP A 313 19.68 -5.42 13.48
N PRO A 314 18.71 -5.59 14.41
CA PRO A 314 17.76 -4.53 14.75
C PRO A 314 18.40 -3.27 15.32
N GLN A 315 19.54 -3.38 16.02
CA GLN A 315 20.26 -2.20 16.54
C GLN A 315 20.92 -1.42 15.42
N ALA A 316 21.49 -2.13 14.44
CA ALA A 316 22.00 -1.51 13.22
C ALA A 316 20.89 -0.80 12.43
N PHE A 317 19.69 -1.39 12.34
CA PHE A 317 18.52 -0.73 11.76
C PHE A 317 18.13 0.52 12.55
N GLU A 318 18.03 0.46 13.87
CA GLU A 318 17.66 1.61 14.70
C GLU A 318 18.64 2.79 14.51
N ALA A 319 19.95 2.50 14.49
CA ALA A 319 20.96 3.51 14.22
C ALA A 319 20.87 4.09 12.79
N ASP A 320 20.43 3.28 11.82
CA ASP A 320 20.27 3.69 10.42
C ASP A 320 19.05 4.58 10.22
N ILE A 321 17.89 4.17 10.71
CA ILE A 321 16.67 4.97 10.64
C ILE A 321 16.79 6.27 11.44
N ALA A 322 17.56 6.30 12.55
CA ALA A 322 17.88 7.53 13.27
C ALA A 322 18.60 8.58 12.39
N ARG A 323 19.58 8.13 11.58
CA ARG A 323 20.29 9.02 10.64
C ARG A 323 19.35 9.55 9.56
N HIS A 324 18.51 8.68 8.99
CA HIS A 324 17.52 9.11 8.00
C HIS A 324 16.46 10.04 8.58
N ALA A 325 16.05 9.83 9.84
CA ALA A 325 15.08 10.67 10.51
C ALA A 325 15.66 12.07 10.77
N ALA A 326 16.94 12.17 11.09
CA ALA A 326 17.65 13.43 11.22
C ALA A 326 17.69 14.20 9.88
N VAL A 327 17.94 13.50 8.77
CA VAL A 327 17.85 14.10 7.42
C VAL A 327 16.42 14.59 7.13
N ALA A 328 15.41 13.79 7.46
CA ALA A 328 14.00 14.14 7.26
C ALA A 328 13.55 15.37 8.05
N ARG A 329 14.05 15.53 9.28
CA ARG A 329 13.82 16.74 10.08
C ARG A 329 14.57 17.96 9.55
N HIS A 330 15.75 17.77 8.98
CA HIS A 330 16.56 18.87 8.45
C HIS A 330 16.01 19.44 7.12
N PHE A 331 15.66 18.56 6.17
CA PHE A 331 15.19 18.98 4.85
C PHE A 331 13.67 19.09 4.74
N GLY A 332 12.94 18.46 5.67
CA GLY A 332 11.49 18.41 5.68
C GLY A 332 10.82 19.51 6.52
N PRO A 333 9.74 19.18 7.25
CA PRO A 333 9.39 17.84 7.72
C PRO A 333 8.73 16.94 6.65
N TYR A 334 9.09 15.65 6.65
CA TYR A 334 8.41 14.56 5.93
C TYR A 334 8.54 13.26 6.73
N LYS A 335 7.66 12.29 6.47
CA LYS A 335 7.69 10.97 7.12
C LYS A 335 8.76 10.08 6.50
N LEU A 336 9.30 9.16 7.29
CA LEU A 336 10.01 8.01 6.74
C LEU A 336 9.03 6.88 6.47
N SER A 337 9.14 6.26 5.29
CA SER A 337 8.26 5.18 4.89
C SER A 337 8.94 3.81 5.03
N LEU A 338 8.19 2.82 5.50
CA LEU A 338 8.60 1.42 5.63
C LEU A 338 7.88 0.61 4.55
N HIS A 339 8.53 0.49 3.39
CA HIS A 339 8.08 -0.39 2.31
C HIS A 339 8.34 -1.85 2.65
N SER A 340 7.55 -2.74 2.04
CA SER A 340 7.53 -4.16 2.44
C SER A 340 7.34 -4.33 3.95
N GLY A 341 6.59 -3.41 4.55
CA GLY A 341 6.55 -3.18 5.98
C GLY A 341 5.78 -4.26 6.72
N SER A 342 4.97 -5.08 6.06
CA SER A 342 4.25 -6.16 6.73
C SER A 342 5.20 -7.17 7.39
N ASP A 343 4.79 -7.64 8.56
CA ASP A 343 5.43 -8.64 9.40
C ASP A 343 6.80 -8.23 9.97
N LYS A 344 7.21 -6.96 9.85
CA LYS A 344 8.49 -6.42 10.34
C LYS A 344 8.45 -6.05 11.84
N PHE A 345 7.90 -6.94 12.66
CA PHE A 345 7.56 -6.65 14.06
C PHE A 345 8.75 -6.15 14.88
N ASN A 346 9.95 -6.68 14.62
CA ASN A 346 11.15 -6.34 15.40
C ASN A 346 11.72 -4.93 15.15
N VAL A 347 11.23 -4.20 14.14
CA VAL A 347 11.77 -2.87 13.77
C VAL A 347 10.77 -1.73 13.91
N TYR A 348 9.49 -2.00 14.17
CA TYR A 348 8.46 -0.95 14.24
C TYR A 348 8.68 0.05 15.39
N GLU A 349 9.00 -0.43 16.59
CA GLU A 349 9.21 0.46 17.75
C GLU A 349 10.41 1.39 17.55
N ALA A 350 11.50 0.86 16.96
CA ALA A 350 12.66 1.66 16.59
C ALA A 350 12.28 2.73 15.57
N ALA A 351 11.51 2.38 14.54
CA ALA A 351 11.05 3.34 13.55
C ALA A 351 10.20 4.46 14.18
N MET A 352 9.23 4.13 15.02
CA MET A 352 8.39 5.11 15.71
C MET A 352 9.20 6.02 16.63
N ARG A 353 10.10 5.44 17.42
CA ARG A 353 10.96 6.18 18.37
C ARG A 353 11.88 7.15 17.65
N GLN A 354 12.62 6.71 16.63
CA GLN A 354 13.64 7.53 15.97
C GLN A 354 13.06 8.61 15.05
N THR A 355 11.85 8.42 14.54
CA THR A 355 11.15 9.39 13.68
C THR A 355 10.23 10.33 14.46
N HIS A 356 10.11 10.15 15.78
CA HIS A 356 9.16 10.88 16.62
C HIS A 356 7.71 10.78 16.11
N GLY A 357 7.33 9.58 15.64
CA GLY A 357 6.00 9.31 15.10
C GLY A 357 5.78 9.71 13.64
N LEU A 358 6.77 10.29 12.94
CA LEU A 358 6.67 10.59 11.51
C LEU A 358 7.00 9.36 10.65
N VAL A 359 6.13 8.35 10.70
CA VAL A 359 6.26 7.09 9.93
C VAL A 359 5.06 6.88 9.00
N HIS A 360 5.35 6.32 7.82
CA HIS A 360 4.37 5.65 6.98
C HIS A 360 4.70 4.15 6.90
N LEU A 361 3.76 3.26 7.23
CA LEU A 361 3.93 1.80 7.12
C LEU A 361 3.19 1.29 5.89
N LYS A 362 3.85 0.57 4.97
CA LYS A 362 3.15 -0.07 3.84
C LYS A 362 3.04 -1.57 3.98
N THR A 363 1.80 -2.06 3.97
CA THR A 363 1.46 -3.48 3.91
C THR A 363 0.59 -3.74 2.68
N ALA A 364 0.57 -4.98 2.19
CA ALA A 364 -0.35 -5.37 1.12
C ALA A 364 -0.59 -6.89 1.10
N GLY A 365 0.46 -7.66 0.77
CA GLY A 365 0.33 -9.10 0.56
C GLY A 365 -0.10 -9.90 1.79
N THR A 366 0.10 -9.37 3.01
CA THR A 366 -0.38 -10.04 4.23
C THR A 366 -1.92 -10.13 4.29
N SER A 367 -2.65 -9.18 3.70
CA SER A 367 -4.12 -9.26 3.58
C SER A 367 -4.56 -10.49 2.78
N TYR A 368 -3.81 -10.84 1.73
CA TYR A 368 -4.03 -12.06 0.94
C TYR A 368 -3.67 -13.33 1.73
N LEU A 369 -2.59 -13.29 2.54
CA LEU A 369 -2.22 -14.42 3.40
C LEU A 369 -3.28 -14.72 4.45
N GLU A 370 -3.93 -13.71 5.02
CA GLU A 370 -5.04 -13.93 5.97
C GLU A 370 -6.33 -14.41 5.27
N ALA A 371 -6.51 -14.14 3.97
CA ALA A 371 -7.56 -14.76 3.18
C ALA A 371 -7.28 -16.26 3.00
N LEU A 372 -6.04 -16.62 2.69
CA LEU A 372 -5.60 -18.01 2.66
C LEU A 372 -5.75 -18.70 4.02
N ARG A 373 -5.49 -18.00 5.13
CA ARG A 373 -5.72 -18.54 6.49
C ARG A 373 -7.18 -18.88 6.71
N THR A 374 -8.05 -17.96 6.30
CA THR A 374 -9.50 -18.15 6.36
C THR A 374 -9.93 -19.36 5.52
N ILE A 375 -9.36 -19.55 4.33
CA ILE A 375 -9.63 -20.73 3.51
C ILE A 375 -9.10 -22.00 4.19
N ALA A 376 -7.90 -21.98 4.75
CA ALA A 376 -7.33 -23.14 5.46
C ALA A 376 -8.16 -23.56 6.69
N GLU A 377 -8.89 -22.63 7.31
CA GLU A 377 -9.82 -22.90 8.42
C GLU A 377 -11.17 -23.49 7.94
N LEU A 378 -11.60 -23.19 6.72
CA LEU A 378 -12.92 -23.54 6.20
C LEU A 378 -12.93 -24.72 5.22
N ASP A 379 -11.90 -24.82 4.38
CA ASP A 379 -11.77 -25.76 3.29
C ASP A 379 -10.29 -26.15 3.08
N VAL A 380 -9.85 -27.10 3.89
CA VAL A 380 -8.47 -27.61 3.90
C VAL A 380 -8.07 -28.22 2.55
N ASP A 381 -8.99 -28.93 1.89
CA ASP A 381 -8.68 -29.59 0.61
C ASP A 381 -8.44 -28.55 -0.48
N PHE A 382 -9.27 -27.50 -0.54
CA PHE A 382 -9.04 -26.39 -1.45
C PHE A 382 -7.75 -25.62 -1.14
N PHE A 383 -7.45 -25.35 0.13
CA PHE A 383 -6.18 -24.72 0.51
C PHE A 383 -4.96 -25.57 0.12
N LYS A 384 -5.05 -26.89 0.29
CA LYS A 384 -4.03 -27.85 -0.11
C LYS A 384 -3.77 -27.84 -1.62
N GLU A 385 -4.81 -27.70 -2.44
CA GLU A 385 -4.67 -27.53 -3.89
C GLU A 385 -3.94 -26.23 -4.25
N ILE A 386 -4.33 -25.11 -3.62
CA ILE A 386 -3.65 -23.82 -3.78
C ILE A 386 -2.17 -23.94 -3.41
N TYR A 387 -1.86 -24.55 -2.26
CA TYR A 387 -0.48 -24.66 -1.80
C TYR A 387 0.38 -25.54 -2.73
N ARG A 388 -0.17 -26.66 -3.24
CA ARG A 388 0.52 -27.47 -4.26
C ARG A 388 0.86 -26.66 -5.50
N PHE A 389 -0.12 -25.94 -6.03
CA PHE A 389 0.09 -25.09 -7.20
C PHE A 389 1.09 -23.95 -6.91
N ALA A 390 1.00 -23.31 -5.75
CA ALA A 390 1.94 -22.28 -5.34
C ALA A 390 3.39 -22.80 -5.30
N ARG A 391 3.61 -24.01 -4.78
CA ARG A 391 4.93 -24.68 -4.80
C ARG A 391 5.45 -24.88 -6.22
N GLU A 392 4.60 -25.31 -7.16
CA GLU A 392 4.96 -25.48 -8.58
C GLU A 392 5.35 -24.15 -9.25
N ARG A 393 4.67 -23.06 -8.87
CA ARG A 393 4.88 -21.71 -9.44
C ARG A 393 6.01 -20.93 -8.80
N TYR A 394 6.45 -21.30 -7.59
CA TYR A 394 7.33 -20.47 -6.77
C TYR A 394 8.62 -20.05 -7.46
N THR A 395 9.31 -20.99 -8.12
CA THR A 395 10.59 -20.72 -8.81
C THR A 395 10.46 -19.67 -9.91
N VAL A 396 9.31 -19.60 -10.57
CA VAL A 396 9.02 -18.60 -11.61
C VAL A 396 8.60 -17.28 -10.98
N ASP A 397 7.68 -17.32 -10.03
CA ASP A 397 7.04 -16.11 -9.50
C ASP A 397 7.97 -15.32 -8.56
N ARG A 398 8.90 -15.99 -7.86
CA ARG A 398 9.86 -15.36 -6.92
C ARG A 398 10.84 -14.41 -7.59
N VAL A 399 11.12 -14.56 -8.89
CA VAL A 399 12.12 -13.75 -9.64
C VAL A 399 11.89 -12.24 -9.51
N SER A 400 10.64 -11.86 -9.32
CA SER A 400 10.20 -10.46 -9.24
C SER A 400 10.04 -9.91 -7.82
N TYR A 401 10.51 -10.63 -6.81
CA TYR A 401 10.38 -10.29 -5.39
C TYR A 401 11.67 -10.55 -4.59
N ASP A 402 11.90 -9.70 -3.58
CA ASP A 402 12.92 -9.92 -2.56
C ASP A 402 12.41 -10.94 -1.52
N VAL A 403 12.83 -12.21 -1.66
CA VAL A 403 12.45 -13.35 -0.80
C VAL A 403 13.63 -14.30 -0.58
N PHE A 404 13.63 -14.95 0.59
CA PHE A 404 14.69 -15.85 1.06
C PHE A 404 14.23 -17.30 1.22
N GLY A 405 12.94 -17.56 1.04
CA GLY A 405 12.34 -18.86 1.24
C GLY A 405 12.85 -19.85 0.20
N GLU A 406 13.10 -21.07 0.63
CA GLU A 406 13.54 -22.15 -0.23
C GLU A 406 12.48 -23.25 -0.30
N LEU A 407 12.26 -23.74 -1.53
CA LEU A 407 11.17 -24.69 -1.80
C LEU A 407 11.37 -26.00 -1.05
N GLU A 408 12.61 -26.43 -0.88
CA GLU A 408 12.97 -27.66 -0.17
C GLU A 408 12.73 -27.57 1.34
N ASN A 409 12.74 -26.36 1.92
CA ASN A 409 12.53 -26.14 3.35
C ASN A 409 11.04 -26.08 3.72
N ALA A 410 10.19 -25.68 2.76
CA ALA A 410 8.76 -25.62 2.97
C ALA A 410 8.16 -27.04 3.09
N PRO A 411 7.30 -27.33 4.08
CA PRO A 411 6.72 -28.66 4.29
C PRO A 411 5.97 -29.20 3.06
N HIS A 412 6.13 -30.48 2.74
CA HIS A 412 5.31 -31.11 1.71
C HIS A 412 3.85 -31.26 2.19
N PRO A 413 2.85 -31.15 1.29
CA PRO A 413 1.43 -31.30 1.63
C PRO A 413 1.08 -32.52 2.47
N GLU A 414 1.79 -33.63 2.28
CA GLU A 414 1.58 -34.90 2.97
C GLU A 414 2.10 -34.90 4.42
N GLN A 415 2.93 -33.91 4.79
CA GLN A 415 3.54 -33.76 6.11
C GLN A 415 2.77 -32.78 7.01
N ILE A 416 1.78 -32.07 6.46
CA ILE A 416 1.06 -30.99 7.15
C ILE A 416 -0.17 -31.57 7.84
N THR A 417 -0.26 -31.35 9.16
CA THR A 417 -1.42 -31.72 9.98
C THR A 417 -2.25 -30.51 10.40
N ASP A 418 -1.61 -29.36 10.59
CA ASP A 418 -2.26 -28.07 10.89
C ASP A 418 -2.04 -27.12 9.70
N TRP A 419 -3.07 -27.02 8.86
CA TRP A 419 -3.02 -26.24 7.62
C TRP A 419 -3.03 -24.72 7.85
N PRO A 420 -3.85 -24.16 8.77
CA PRO A 420 -3.73 -22.75 9.13
C PRO A 420 -2.32 -22.36 9.64
N ALA A 421 -1.67 -23.21 10.45
CA ALA A 421 -0.33 -22.94 10.97
C ALA A 421 0.77 -22.91 9.88
N LEU A 422 0.52 -23.47 8.69
CA LEU A 422 1.45 -23.39 7.57
C LEU A 422 1.79 -21.95 7.19
N LEU A 423 0.83 -21.03 7.35
CA LEU A 423 0.99 -19.60 7.05
C LEU A 423 1.89 -18.86 8.04
N ASP A 424 2.36 -19.53 9.08
CA ASP A 424 3.36 -19.04 10.04
C ASP A 424 4.76 -19.64 9.78
N GLN A 425 4.87 -20.65 8.89
CA GLN A 425 6.14 -21.23 8.47
C GLN A 425 6.82 -20.32 7.44
N PHE A 426 8.09 -19.97 7.70
CA PHE A 426 8.85 -18.97 6.95
C PHE A 426 8.79 -19.14 5.43
N ASP A 427 9.20 -20.30 4.92
CA ASP A 427 9.30 -20.56 3.48
C ASP A 427 7.92 -20.66 2.81
N ALA A 428 6.99 -21.39 3.41
CA ALA A 428 5.64 -21.57 2.92
C ALA A 428 4.87 -20.25 2.85
N ARG A 429 5.04 -19.39 3.86
CA ARG A 429 4.45 -18.04 3.88
C ARG A 429 4.95 -17.21 2.70
N GLN A 430 6.26 -17.25 2.39
CA GLN A 430 6.80 -16.54 1.22
C GLN A 430 6.35 -17.13 -0.12
N ILE A 431 6.29 -18.47 -0.23
CA ILE A 431 5.77 -19.17 -1.41
C ILE A 431 4.34 -18.70 -1.71
N LEU A 432 3.47 -18.74 -0.70
CA LEU A 432 2.08 -18.30 -0.84
C LEU A 432 2.00 -16.79 -1.14
N HIS A 433 2.84 -15.98 -0.50
CA HIS A 433 2.81 -14.52 -0.65
C HIS A 433 3.09 -14.08 -2.10
N VAL A 434 4.07 -14.67 -2.77
CA VAL A 434 4.52 -14.21 -4.10
C VAL A 434 3.74 -14.81 -5.26
N THR A 435 3.08 -15.93 -5.03
CA THR A 435 2.34 -16.69 -6.07
C THR A 435 0.88 -16.29 -6.22
N PHE A 436 0.40 -15.30 -5.46
CA PHE A 436 -0.99 -14.81 -5.53
C PHE A 436 -1.47 -14.53 -6.97
N GLY A 437 -0.60 -13.93 -7.81
CA GLY A 437 -0.96 -13.61 -9.19
C GLY A 437 -1.22 -14.86 -10.02
N SER A 438 -0.38 -15.89 -9.88
CA SER A 438 -0.62 -17.19 -10.53
C SER A 438 -1.90 -17.83 -9.99
N VAL A 439 -2.09 -17.87 -8.67
CA VAL A 439 -3.28 -18.49 -8.06
C VAL A 439 -4.58 -17.83 -8.54
N LEU A 440 -4.62 -16.49 -8.55
CA LEU A 440 -5.84 -15.75 -8.90
C LEU A 440 -6.15 -15.75 -10.41
N ASN A 441 -5.18 -16.08 -11.28
CA ASN A 441 -5.37 -16.07 -12.73
C ASN A 441 -5.25 -17.43 -13.42
N GLU A 442 -4.92 -18.49 -12.67
CA GLU A 442 -4.82 -19.83 -13.25
C GLU A 442 -6.13 -20.24 -13.91
N ARG A 443 -6.04 -20.77 -15.13
CA ARG A 443 -7.19 -21.22 -15.92
C ARG A 443 -7.14 -22.72 -16.15
N ASP A 444 -8.29 -23.37 -16.10
CA ASP A 444 -8.44 -24.75 -16.55
C ASP A 444 -8.35 -24.85 -18.10
N PRO A 445 -8.23 -26.05 -18.69
CA PRO A 445 -8.21 -26.24 -20.14
C PRO A 445 -9.43 -25.65 -20.88
N GLU A 446 -10.56 -25.51 -20.19
CA GLU A 446 -11.80 -24.93 -20.68
C GLU A 446 -11.83 -23.38 -20.60
N GLY A 447 -10.82 -22.77 -19.96
CA GLY A 447 -10.63 -21.33 -19.85
C GLY A 447 -11.29 -20.70 -18.62
N HIS A 448 -11.92 -21.46 -17.72
CA HIS A 448 -12.46 -20.95 -16.47
C HIS A 448 -11.35 -20.71 -15.45
N PHE A 449 -11.56 -19.80 -14.50
CA PHE A 449 -10.61 -19.64 -13.41
C PHE A 449 -10.61 -20.87 -12.50
N ARG A 450 -9.46 -21.53 -12.38
CA ARG A 450 -9.29 -22.76 -11.62
C ARG A 450 -9.51 -22.55 -10.12
N PHE A 451 -8.99 -21.45 -9.56
CA PHE A 451 -9.08 -21.17 -8.11
C PHE A 451 -9.95 -19.98 -7.77
N TYR A 452 -9.95 -18.92 -8.58
CA TYR A 452 -10.57 -17.63 -8.22
C TYR A 452 -12.06 -17.75 -7.85
N SER A 453 -12.84 -18.55 -8.57
CA SER A 453 -14.28 -18.68 -8.34
C SER A 453 -14.60 -19.22 -6.94
N ASP A 454 -13.96 -20.31 -6.54
CA ASP A 454 -14.14 -20.90 -5.21
C ASP A 454 -13.50 -20.05 -4.12
N PHE A 455 -12.33 -19.47 -4.38
CA PHE A 455 -11.70 -18.51 -3.49
C PHE A 455 -12.66 -17.36 -3.15
N ALA A 456 -13.23 -16.72 -4.18
CA ALA A 456 -14.15 -15.61 -4.02
C ALA A 456 -15.42 -16.04 -3.28
N ARG A 457 -15.99 -17.18 -3.64
CA ARG A 457 -17.19 -17.74 -2.99
C ARG A 457 -16.96 -17.99 -1.50
N ILE A 458 -15.85 -18.64 -1.13
CA ILE A 458 -15.52 -18.96 0.27
C ILE A 458 -15.34 -17.67 1.07
N ILE A 459 -14.53 -16.73 0.60
CA ILE A 459 -14.27 -15.47 1.33
C ILE A 459 -15.52 -14.61 1.43
N LYS A 460 -16.26 -14.41 0.33
CA LYS A 460 -17.48 -13.58 0.35
C LYS A 460 -18.62 -14.18 1.19
N SER A 461 -18.68 -15.50 1.33
CA SER A 461 -19.67 -16.15 2.20
C SER A 461 -19.26 -16.11 3.67
N ASN A 462 -17.97 -15.89 3.96
CA ASN A 462 -17.40 -15.90 5.31
C ASN A 462 -16.67 -14.58 5.63
N ARG A 463 -17.24 -13.46 5.20
CA ARG A 463 -16.64 -12.11 5.36
C ARG A 463 -16.28 -11.78 6.80
N GLU A 464 -17.12 -12.18 7.76
CA GLU A 464 -16.87 -11.93 9.17
C GLU A 464 -15.62 -12.67 9.67
N LEU A 465 -15.45 -13.95 9.30
CA LEU A 465 -14.24 -14.69 9.67
C LEU A 465 -12.99 -14.07 9.04
N TYR A 466 -13.07 -13.68 7.76
CA TYR A 466 -11.96 -13.01 7.10
C TYR A 466 -11.62 -11.67 7.77
N ALA A 467 -12.63 -10.86 8.09
CA ALA A 467 -12.45 -9.59 8.79
C ALA A 467 -11.84 -9.78 10.19
N SER A 468 -12.27 -10.78 10.96
CA SER A 468 -11.65 -11.11 12.26
C SER A 468 -10.21 -11.60 12.13
N ASN A 469 -9.88 -12.36 11.08
CA ASN A 469 -8.52 -12.82 10.83
C ASN A 469 -7.59 -11.64 10.51
N LEU A 470 -8.05 -10.73 9.63
CA LEU A 470 -7.36 -9.47 9.35
C LEU A 470 -7.21 -8.61 10.60
N GLU A 471 -8.27 -8.42 11.37
CA GLU A 471 -8.26 -7.62 12.60
C GLU A 471 -7.16 -8.10 13.56
N ARG A 472 -7.15 -9.39 13.90
CA ARG A 472 -6.12 -9.99 14.78
C ARG A 472 -4.71 -9.81 14.24
N HIS A 473 -4.53 -9.94 12.93
CA HIS A 473 -3.22 -9.83 12.30
C HIS A 473 -2.72 -8.38 12.23
N PHE A 474 -3.60 -7.45 11.87
CA PHE A 474 -3.26 -6.03 11.70
C PHE A 474 -3.14 -5.28 13.02
N ILE A 475 -3.81 -5.70 14.10
CA ILE A 475 -3.56 -5.13 15.44
C ILE A 475 -2.07 -5.24 15.80
N LYS A 476 -1.43 -6.39 15.52
CA LYS A 476 0.01 -6.57 15.76
C LYS A 476 0.88 -5.59 14.97
N HIS A 477 0.43 -5.21 13.77
CA HIS A 477 1.13 -4.26 12.91
C HIS A 477 0.95 -2.83 13.37
N LEU A 478 -0.27 -2.47 13.78
CA LEU A 478 -0.65 -1.09 14.04
C LEU A 478 -0.39 -0.68 15.49
N GLN A 479 -0.44 -1.61 16.45
CA GLN A 479 -0.27 -1.32 17.88
C GLN A 479 1.03 -0.54 18.20
N PRO A 480 2.21 -0.86 17.59
CA PRO A 480 3.43 -0.10 17.83
C PRO A 480 3.37 1.36 17.33
N PHE A 481 2.48 1.68 16.40
CA PHE A 481 2.32 3.02 15.80
C PHE A 481 1.22 3.85 16.47
N ALA A 482 0.36 3.24 17.28
CA ALA A 482 -0.80 3.88 17.89
C ALA A 482 -0.46 4.77 19.10
N ASN A 483 0.65 4.47 19.78
CA ASN A 483 1.13 5.21 20.93
C ASN A 483 2.51 5.78 20.58
N PRO A 484 2.60 7.02 20.03
CA PRO A 484 3.88 7.71 20.04
C PRO A 484 4.32 7.78 21.51
N LEU A 485 5.46 7.15 21.80
CA LEU A 485 6.01 7.02 23.15
C LEU A 485 5.87 8.35 23.92
N ALA A 486 5.31 8.23 25.13
CA ALA A 486 5.28 9.30 26.13
C ALA A 486 6.69 9.75 26.53
#